data_AF-A0A7V9GEL8-F1
#
_entry.id   AF-A0A7V9GEL8-F1
#
_cell.length_a   1.000
_cell.length_b   1.000
_cell.length_c   1.000
_cell.angle_alpha   90.00
_cell.angle_beta   90.00
_cell.angle_gamma   90.00
#
_symmetry.space_group_name_H-M   'P 1'
#
loop_
_entity.id
_entity.type
_entity.pdbx_description
1 polymer ?
#
loop_
_entity_poly.entity_id
_entity_poly.type
_entity_poly.pdbx_seq_one_letter_code
_entity_poly.pdbx_strand_id
1 'polypeptide(L)'
;MSRRGGSLSSTSLRCSDVVRALEVDPVGTAGDGRGYLLVDVALPWPRAVSAMAGLAPVLAAADVTGLRVQATVPTPGVAHRVVAHRHRPEHPGWFAGYERVEVEVAPGDVVEAAVALAADSRAGTPTAAVDVLVCAHGARDVCCGSGGTALALALLADSL
;
A
#
# COMPACT_ATOMS: atom_id res chain seq x y z
N MET A 1 -9.50 -38.55 10.05
CA MET A 1 -8.44 -37.67 9.51
C MET A 1 -8.22 -36.55 10.50
N SER A 2 -7.16 -36.68 11.30
CA SER A 2 -6.86 -35.83 12.45
C SER A 2 -6.12 -34.56 12.01
N ARG A 3 -6.71 -33.38 12.28
CA ARG A 3 -6.04 -32.08 12.14
C ARG A 3 -4.97 -32.00 13.23
N ARG A 4 -3.69 -32.17 12.86
CA ARG A 4 -2.58 -31.92 13.77
C ARG A 4 -2.46 -30.41 13.98
N GLY A 5 -2.97 -29.93 15.10
CA GLY A 5 -2.64 -28.61 15.63
C GLY A 5 -1.16 -28.61 16.02
N GLY A 6 -0.32 -28.00 15.18
CA GLY A 6 1.05 -27.68 15.56
C GLY A 6 1.03 -26.60 16.64
N SER A 7 1.71 -26.86 17.76
CA SER A 7 1.97 -25.87 18.81
C SER A 7 2.77 -24.72 18.21
N LEU A 8 2.16 -23.53 18.10
CA LEU A 8 2.85 -22.30 17.70
C LEU A 8 3.62 -21.76 18.91
N SER A 9 4.93 -21.94 18.91
CA SER A 9 5.82 -21.28 19.87
C SER A 9 5.84 -19.77 19.62
N SER A 10 5.76 -18.96 20.67
CA SER A 10 5.61 -17.50 20.62
C SER A 10 6.83 -16.74 20.09
N THR A 11 7.93 -17.42 19.75
CA THR A 11 9.22 -16.79 19.48
C THR A 11 9.52 -16.52 17.98
N SER A 12 8.65 -16.89 17.03
CA SER A 12 8.94 -16.64 15.60
C SER A 12 7.72 -16.55 14.68
N LEU A 13 6.62 -15.91 15.11
CA LEU A 13 5.49 -15.66 14.22
C LEU A 13 5.85 -14.57 13.20
N ARG A 14 6.37 -14.99 12.04
CA ARG A 14 6.55 -14.10 10.88
C ARG A 14 5.18 -13.78 10.32
N CYS A 15 4.91 -12.51 10.01
CA CYS A 15 3.63 -12.09 9.42
C CYS A 15 3.26 -12.92 8.18
N SER A 16 4.23 -13.30 7.34
CA SER A 16 4.00 -14.13 6.16
C SER A 16 3.45 -15.52 6.48
N ASP A 17 3.91 -16.13 7.57
CA ASP A 17 3.50 -17.49 7.96
C ASP A 17 2.13 -17.47 8.64
N VAL A 18 1.84 -16.42 9.41
CA VAL A 18 0.51 -16.16 9.99
C VAL A 18 -0.53 -15.91 8.89
N VAL A 19 -0.23 -15.03 7.93
CA VAL A 19 -1.11 -14.75 6.78
C VAL A 19 -1.36 -16.02 5.96
N ARG A 20 -0.32 -16.82 5.70
CA ARG A 20 -0.46 -18.11 5.00
C ARG A 20 -1.33 -19.09 5.77
N ALA A 21 -1.17 -19.18 7.09
CA ALA A 21 -1.98 -20.06 7.94
C ALA A 21 -3.45 -19.63 8.03
N LEU A 22 -3.71 -18.33 7.89
CA LEU A 22 -5.06 -17.75 7.89
C LEU A 22 -5.70 -17.73 6.49
N GLU A 23 -5.02 -18.22 5.47
CA GLU A 23 -5.45 -18.16 4.07
C GLU A 23 -5.87 -16.73 3.65
N VAL A 24 -5.19 -15.73 4.21
CA VAL A 24 -5.45 -14.33 3.89
C VAL A 24 -4.97 -14.09 2.46
N ASP A 25 -5.96 -13.93 1.60
CA ASP A 25 -5.82 -13.46 0.24
C ASP A 25 -6.23 -11.97 0.24
N PRO A 26 -5.36 -11.02 -0.17
CA PRO A 26 -4.01 -11.20 -0.68
C PRO A 26 -3.02 -11.47 0.45
N VAL A 27 -2.02 -12.30 0.17
CA VAL A 27 -0.96 -12.63 1.14
C VAL A 27 -0.14 -11.37 1.44
N GLY A 28 -0.23 -10.86 2.68
CA GLY A 28 0.67 -9.82 3.19
C GLY A 28 0.01 -8.46 3.41
N THR A 29 -1.29 -8.32 3.17
CA THR A 29 -2.00 -7.06 3.43
C THR A 29 -2.57 -7.09 4.85
N ALA A 30 -1.79 -6.63 5.82
CA ALA A 30 -2.21 -6.55 7.22
C ALA A 30 -3.33 -5.50 7.48
N GLY A 31 -4.31 -5.34 6.60
CA GLY A 31 -5.44 -4.43 6.74
C GLY A 31 -6.65 -4.87 5.91
N ASP A 32 -7.83 -4.54 6.43
CA ASP A 32 -9.20 -4.80 5.95
C ASP A 32 -9.70 -3.75 4.93
N GLY A 33 -8.79 -2.97 4.35
CA GLY A 33 -9.12 -1.90 3.41
C GLY A 33 -9.76 -2.40 2.11
N ARG A 34 -10.67 -1.61 1.55
CA ARG A 34 -11.29 -1.82 0.23
C ARG A 34 -10.35 -1.51 -0.95
N GLY A 35 -9.15 -1.03 -0.63
CA GLY A 35 -8.10 -0.73 -1.59
C GLY A 35 -6.99 0.14 -1.01
N TYR A 36 -6.19 0.73 -1.89
CA TYR A 36 -5.01 1.51 -1.54
C TYR A 36 -5.04 2.90 -2.16
N LEU A 37 -4.51 3.88 -1.44
CA LEU A 37 -4.20 5.21 -1.94
C LEU A 37 -2.70 5.47 -1.74
N LEU A 38 -1.95 5.50 -2.83
CA LEU A 38 -0.53 5.81 -2.83
C LEU A 38 -0.36 7.32 -3.01
N VAL A 39 0.43 7.94 -2.15
CA VAL A 39 0.58 9.40 -2.12
C VAL A 39 2.06 9.74 -2.04
N ASP A 40 2.56 10.44 -3.04
CA ASP A 40 3.95 10.88 -3.10
C ASP A 40 4.23 11.97 -2.05
N VAL A 41 5.05 11.63 -1.05
CA VAL A 41 5.44 12.55 0.03
C VAL A 41 6.95 12.55 0.16
N ALA A 42 7.56 13.73 0.06
CA ALA A 42 9.00 13.87 0.24
C ALA A 42 9.45 13.42 1.65
N LEU A 43 10.65 12.85 1.74
CA LEU A 43 11.31 12.57 3.02
C LEU A 43 11.70 13.90 3.71
N PRO A 44 11.87 13.92 5.05
CA PRO A 44 11.82 12.78 5.97
C PRO A 44 10.40 12.46 6.46
N TRP A 45 10.14 11.17 6.70
CA TRP A 45 8.88 10.73 7.32
C TRP A 45 9.04 10.41 8.80
N PRO A 46 8.01 10.68 9.62
CA PRO A 46 7.91 10.10 10.95
C PRO A 46 7.71 8.58 10.85
N ARG A 47 7.74 7.90 12.01
CA ARG A 47 7.57 6.44 12.08
C ARG A 47 6.27 5.94 11.44
N ALA A 48 5.20 6.73 11.45
CA ALA A 48 3.90 6.33 10.92
C ALA A 48 3.34 7.40 10.00
N VAL A 49 2.72 6.97 8.90
CA VAL A 49 2.04 7.87 7.95
C VAL A 49 0.97 8.72 8.64
N SER A 50 0.26 8.16 9.62
CA SER A 50 -0.73 8.86 10.42
C SER A 50 -0.17 10.01 11.27
N ALA A 51 1.14 10.04 11.50
CA ALA A 51 1.80 11.14 12.22
C ALA A 51 2.21 12.31 11.29
N MET A 52 1.98 12.20 9.98
CA MET A 52 2.26 13.28 9.04
C MET A 52 1.10 14.28 9.01
N ALA A 53 1.26 15.42 9.68
CA ALA A 53 0.19 16.43 9.80
C ALA A 53 -0.38 16.88 8.43
N GLY A 54 0.47 17.02 7.41
CA GLY A 54 0.05 17.39 6.05
C GLY A 54 -0.86 16.37 5.37
N LEU A 55 -0.90 15.12 5.84
CA LEU A 55 -1.75 14.06 5.29
C LEU A 55 -3.06 13.86 6.06
N ALA A 56 -3.31 14.59 7.15
CA ALA A 56 -4.55 14.42 7.92
C ALA A 56 -5.84 14.51 7.07
N PRO A 57 -5.97 15.45 6.11
CA PRO A 57 -7.14 15.49 5.22
C PRO A 57 -7.25 14.24 4.33
N VAL A 58 -6.12 13.74 3.83
CA VAL A 58 -6.06 12.55 2.98
C VAL A 58 -6.48 11.31 3.75
N LEU A 59 -5.99 11.16 4.98
CA LEU A 59 -6.33 10.04 5.86
C LEU A 59 -7.83 10.04 6.18
N ALA A 60 -8.42 11.20 6.45
CA ALA A 60 -9.86 11.33 6.69
C ALA A 60 -10.69 10.94 5.45
N ALA A 61 -10.30 11.42 4.26
CA ALA A 61 -11.00 11.07 3.01
C ALA A 61 -10.87 9.58 2.66
N ALA A 62 -9.70 9.00 2.91
CA ALA A 62 -9.44 7.59 2.68
C ALA A 62 -10.23 6.69 3.66
N ASP A 63 -10.35 7.08 4.92
CA ASP A 63 -11.13 6.34 5.94
C ASP A 63 -12.60 6.18 5.54
N VAL A 64 -13.23 7.26 5.08
CA VAL A 64 -14.62 7.25 4.58
C VAL A 64 -14.83 6.24 3.45
N THR A 65 -13.83 6.05 2.60
CA THR A 65 -13.91 5.13 1.45
C THR A 65 -13.30 3.77 1.71
N GLY A 66 -12.78 3.54 2.92
CA GLY A 66 -12.06 2.31 3.28
C GLY A 66 -10.75 2.12 2.52
N LEU A 67 -10.18 3.19 1.95
CA LEU A 67 -8.88 3.13 1.30
C LEU A 67 -7.76 3.20 2.33
N ARG A 68 -6.72 2.39 2.14
CA ARG A 68 -5.53 2.44 2.97
C ARG A 68 -4.47 3.36 2.34
N VAL A 69 -4.11 4.42 3.06
CA VAL A 69 -3.06 5.34 2.61
C VAL A 69 -1.68 4.72 2.78
N GLN A 70 -0.87 4.80 1.72
CA GLN A 70 0.55 4.46 1.71
C GLN A 70 1.32 5.65 1.18
N ALA A 71 2.30 6.13 1.94
CA ALA A 71 3.21 7.16 1.44
C ALA A 71 4.27 6.52 0.53
N THR A 72 4.54 7.14 -0.61
CA THR A 72 5.59 6.79 -1.55
C THR A 72 6.58 7.94 -1.66
N VAL A 73 7.86 7.64 -1.87
CA VAL A 73 8.87 8.69 -2.09
C VAL A 73 8.78 9.10 -3.57
N PRO A 74 8.62 10.41 -3.88
CA PRO A 74 8.59 10.88 -5.26
C PRO A 74 9.91 10.56 -5.97
N THR A 75 9.83 10.18 -7.24
CA THR A 75 11.01 10.00 -8.09
C THR A 75 11.60 11.36 -8.48
N PRO A 76 12.90 11.64 -8.23
CA PRO A 76 13.50 12.92 -8.60
C PRO A 76 13.36 13.25 -10.09
N GLY A 77 12.95 14.48 -10.41
CA GLY A 77 12.79 14.95 -11.79
C GLY A 77 11.52 14.47 -12.50
N VAL A 78 10.65 13.71 -11.82
CA VAL A 78 9.35 13.28 -12.32
C VAL A 78 8.24 14.02 -11.56
N ALA A 79 7.08 14.20 -12.18
CA ALA A 79 5.90 14.71 -11.49
C ALA A 79 5.55 13.83 -10.28
N HIS A 80 4.98 14.44 -9.25
CA HIS A 80 4.46 13.66 -8.13
C HIS A 80 3.21 12.92 -8.57
N ARG A 81 2.95 11.75 -7.99
CA ARG A 81 1.75 10.98 -8.29
C ARG A 81 0.87 10.74 -7.07
N VAL A 82 -0.42 10.64 -7.36
CA VAL A 82 -1.41 10.03 -6.48
C VAL A 82 -2.04 8.88 -7.24
N VAL A 83 -2.02 7.68 -6.66
CA VAL A 83 -2.54 6.46 -7.30
C VAL A 83 -3.58 5.83 -6.39
N ALA A 84 -4.76 5.53 -6.92
CA ALA A 84 -5.77 4.76 -6.20
C ALA A 84 -5.96 3.40 -6.85
N HIS A 85 -5.91 2.35 -6.02
CA HIS A 85 -6.29 0.98 -6.37
C HIS A 85 -7.59 0.66 -5.65
N ARG A 86 -8.68 0.41 -6.38
CA ARG A 86 -9.99 0.07 -5.80
C ARG A 86 -10.49 -1.27 -6.30
N HIS A 87 -10.96 -2.11 -5.38
CA HIS A 87 -11.59 -3.36 -5.78
C HIS A 87 -12.93 -3.09 -6.48
N ARG A 88 -13.12 -3.65 -7.67
CA ARG A 88 -14.36 -3.66 -8.44
C ARG A 88 -15.16 -4.92 -8.12
N PRO A 89 -16.32 -4.79 -7.44
CA PRO A 89 -17.17 -5.93 -7.08
C PRO A 89 -17.58 -6.81 -8.26
N GLU A 90 -17.70 -6.22 -9.45
CA GLU A 90 -18.14 -6.87 -10.69
C GLU A 90 -17.07 -7.76 -11.36
N HIS A 91 -15.82 -7.75 -10.89
CA HIS A 91 -14.75 -8.61 -11.42
C HIS A 91 -14.45 -9.77 -10.44
N PRO A 92 -14.99 -10.98 -10.67
CA PRO A 92 -14.71 -12.13 -9.82
C PRO A 92 -13.25 -12.57 -10.00
N GLY A 93 -12.45 -12.33 -8.96
CA GLY A 93 -11.03 -12.60 -8.96
C GLY A 93 -10.33 -11.60 -8.06
N TRP A 94 -10.17 -11.96 -6.79
CA TRP A 94 -9.69 -11.10 -5.71
C TRP A 94 -8.40 -10.31 -6.04
N PHE A 95 -7.55 -10.86 -6.91
CA PHE A 95 -6.30 -10.22 -7.37
C PHE A 95 -6.40 -9.36 -8.63
N ALA A 96 -7.31 -9.68 -9.56
CA ALA A 96 -7.46 -8.96 -10.84
C ALA A 96 -8.60 -7.93 -10.80
N GLY A 97 -9.35 -7.88 -9.71
CA GLY A 97 -10.49 -6.99 -9.54
C GLY A 97 -10.13 -5.55 -9.19
N TYR A 98 -8.85 -5.18 -9.06
CA TYR A 98 -8.49 -3.80 -8.75
C TYR A 98 -8.44 -2.92 -10.01
N GLU A 99 -9.13 -1.79 -9.95
CA GLU A 99 -8.93 -0.69 -10.88
C GLU A 99 -7.85 0.24 -10.34
N ARG A 100 -6.88 0.55 -11.20
CA ARG A 100 -5.85 1.56 -10.97
C ARG A 100 -6.21 2.85 -11.70
N VAL A 101 -6.30 3.94 -10.95
CA VAL A 101 -6.35 5.31 -11.48
C VAL A 101 -5.22 6.14 -10.91
N GLU A 102 -4.70 7.05 -11.71
CA GLU A 102 -3.54 7.88 -11.36
C GLU A 102 -3.76 9.34 -11.74
N VAL A 103 -3.18 10.22 -10.93
CA VAL A 103 -3.07 11.66 -11.20
C VAL A 103 -1.61 12.05 -11.03
N GLU A 104 -1.04 12.69 -12.04
CA GLU A 104 0.23 13.41 -11.93
C GLU A 104 -0.02 14.85 -11.50
N VAL A 105 0.75 15.34 -10.53
CA VAL A 105 0.53 16.64 -9.90
C VAL A 105 1.85 17.33 -9.58
N ALA A 106 1.78 18.65 -9.44
CA ALA A 106 2.89 19.40 -8.86
C ALA A 106 3.03 19.06 -7.36
N PRO A 107 4.23 19.18 -6.77
CA PRO A 107 4.46 18.85 -5.36
C PRO A 107 3.52 19.55 -4.36
N GLY A 108 3.08 20.77 -4.68
CA GLY A 108 2.17 21.56 -3.84
C GLY A 108 0.73 21.06 -3.81
N ASP A 109 0.31 20.29 -4.82
CA ASP A 109 -1.10 19.96 -5.05
C ASP A 109 -1.43 18.50 -4.67
N VAL A 110 -0.43 17.75 -4.19
CA VAL A 110 -0.56 16.33 -3.84
C VAL A 110 -1.72 16.05 -2.87
N VAL A 111 -1.85 16.87 -1.83
CA VAL A 111 -2.88 16.66 -0.80
C VAL A 111 -4.28 16.88 -1.38
N GLU A 112 -4.47 17.92 -2.17
CA GLU A 112 -5.75 18.22 -2.82
C GLU A 112 -6.15 17.10 -3.78
N ALA A 113 -5.23 16.69 -4.65
CA ALA A 113 -5.46 15.60 -5.58
C ALA A 113 -5.71 14.26 -4.88
N ALA A 114 -5.01 13.98 -3.78
CA ALA A 114 -5.22 12.77 -2.98
C ALA A 114 -6.60 12.74 -2.34
N VAL A 115 -7.09 13.87 -1.81
CA VAL A 115 -8.45 13.96 -1.28
C VAL A 115 -9.48 13.78 -2.40
N ALA A 116 -9.29 14.43 -3.56
CA ALA A 116 -10.19 14.30 -4.70
C ALA A 116 -10.26 12.85 -5.22
N LEU A 117 -9.11 12.20 -5.41
CA LEU A 117 -9.03 10.82 -5.90
C LEU A 117 -9.53 9.79 -4.87
N ALA A 118 -9.35 10.08 -3.57
CA ALA A 118 -9.94 9.29 -2.49
C ALA A 118 -11.47 9.38 -2.48
N ALA A 119 -12.07 10.50 -2.90
CA ALA A 119 -13.51 10.68 -2.95
C ALA A 119 -14.13 10.11 -4.25
N ASP A 120 -13.51 10.35 -5.41
CA ASP A 120 -14.02 9.92 -6.72
C ASP A 120 -12.87 9.41 -7.60
N SER A 121 -12.96 8.16 -8.06
CA SER A 121 -11.96 7.59 -8.98
C SER A 121 -11.91 8.30 -10.33
N ARG A 122 -12.97 9.01 -10.73
CA ARG A 122 -13.01 9.81 -11.97
C ARG A 122 -12.09 11.03 -11.92
N ALA A 123 -11.59 11.41 -10.74
CA ALA A 123 -10.59 12.47 -10.62
C ALA A 123 -9.23 12.07 -11.20
N GLY A 124 -9.00 10.79 -11.51
CA GLY A 124 -7.78 10.30 -12.14
C GLY A 124 -8.03 9.61 -13.48
N THR A 125 -6.92 9.25 -14.12
CA THR A 125 -6.91 8.56 -15.40
C THR A 125 -6.64 7.08 -15.18
N PRO A 126 -7.45 6.17 -15.74
CA PRO A 126 -7.12 4.75 -15.77
C PRO A 126 -5.82 4.51 -16.55
N THR A 127 -4.86 3.84 -15.92
CA THR A 127 -3.54 3.61 -16.52
C THR A 127 -3.15 2.14 -16.36
N ALA A 128 -2.71 1.52 -17.46
CA ALA A 128 -2.25 0.14 -17.47
C ALA A 128 -0.81 0.05 -16.90
N ALA A 129 -0.70 0.05 -15.57
CA ALA A 129 0.55 -0.14 -14.85
C ALA A 129 0.33 -1.04 -13.63
N VAL A 130 1.41 -1.66 -13.16
CA VAL A 130 1.41 -2.52 -11.97
C VAL A 130 2.27 -1.86 -10.90
N ASP A 131 1.69 -1.66 -9.71
CA ASP A 131 2.42 -1.18 -8.54
C ASP A 131 2.73 -2.36 -7.61
N VAL A 132 4.00 -2.49 -7.22
CA VAL A 132 4.45 -3.50 -6.26
C VAL A 132 4.79 -2.81 -4.95
N LEU A 133 3.99 -3.05 -3.91
CA LEU A 133 4.19 -2.48 -2.58
C LEU A 133 4.98 -3.44 -1.69
N VAL A 134 6.21 -3.08 -1.34
CA VAL A 134 7.09 -3.91 -0.50
C VAL A 134 7.20 -3.30 0.90
N CYS A 135 6.77 -4.05 1.92
CA CYS A 135 6.93 -3.61 3.31
C CYS A 135 8.39 -3.78 3.76
N ALA A 136 9.08 -2.66 3.97
CA ALA A 136 10.44 -2.61 4.52
C ALA A 136 10.48 -2.16 6.00
N HIS A 137 9.34 -2.16 6.70
CA HIS A 137 9.23 -1.56 8.03
C HIS A 137 9.77 -2.50 9.13
N GLY A 138 11.06 -2.39 9.43
CA GLY A 138 11.75 -3.29 10.36
C GLY A 138 11.35 -3.24 11.83
N ALA A 139 10.53 -2.26 12.23
CA ALA A 139 10.03 -2.17 13.60
C ALA A 139 8.64 -2.77 13.81
N ARG A 140 7.98 -3.26 12.75
CA ARG A 140 6.72 -4.00 12.83
C ARG A 140 6.96 -5.52 12.78
N ASP A 141 7.92 -5.94 11.94
CA ASP A 141 8.38 -7.32 11.89
C ASP A 141 9.82 -7.34 11.37
N VAL A 142 10.66 -8.18 11.98
CA VAL A 142 12.04 -8.41 11.57
C VAL A 142 12.14 -8.96 10.14
N CYS A 143 11.13 -9.71 9.67
CA CYS A 143 11.10 -10.25 8.31
C CYS A 143 10.88 -9.17 7.25
N CYS A 144 10.06 -8.15 7.53
CA CYS A 144 9.85 -7.03 6.63
C CYS A 144 11.06 -6.10 6.60
N GLY A 145 11.66 -5.81 7.75
CA GLY A 145 12.85 -4.96 7.83
C GLY A 145 14.07 -5.50 7.10
N SER A 146 14.22 -6.83 7.08
CA SER A 146 15.35 -7.49 6.41
C SER A 146 14.97 -7.92 5.00
N GLY A 147 14.11 -8.93 4.88
CA GLY A 147 13.72 -9.53 3.60
C GLY A 147 12.98 -8.57 2.68
N GLY A 148 12.09 -7.75 3.24
CA GLY A 148 11.37 -6.72 2.46
C GLY A 148 12.31 -5.65 1.91
N THR A 149 13.25 -5.16 2.70
CA THR A 149 14.27 -4.21 2.23
C THR A 149 15.14 -4.81 1.13
N ALA A 150 15.61 -6.05 1.30
CA ALA A 150 16.43 -6.73 0.29
C ALA A 150 15.67 -6.91 -1.04
N LEU A 151 14.39 -7.28 -0.97
CA LEU A 151 13.53 -7.39 -2.15
C LEU A 151 13.32 -6.04 -2.85
N ALA A 152 13.03 -4.98 -2.09
CA ALA A 152 12.85 -3.64 -2.64
C ALA A 152 14.10 -3.16 -3.40
N LEU A 153 15.30 -3.40 -2.83
CA LEU A 153 16.56 -3.07 -3.49
C LEU A 153 16.79 -3.88 -4.78
N ALA A 154 16.47 -5.18 -4.79
CA ALA A 154 16.60 -6.01 -5.98
C ALA A 154 15.66 -5.54 -7.11
N LEU A 155 14.40 -5.26 -6.79
CA LEU A 155 13.43 -4.76 -7.78
C LEU A 155 13.85 -3.41 -8.37
N LEU A 156 14.40 -2.51 -7.56
CA LEU A 156 14.92 -1.23 -8.03
C LEU A 156 16.15 -1.38 -8.92
N ALA A 157 17.01 -2.37 -8.65
CA ALA A 157 18.19 -2.64 -9.46
C ALA A 157 17.83 -3.24 -10.84
N ASP A 158 16.78 -4.07 -10.92
CA ASP A 158 16.30 -4.67 -12.17
C ASP A 158 15.48 -3.68 -13.05
N SER A 159 15.13 -2.52 -12.51
CA SER A 159 14.34 -1.48 -13.20
C SER A 159 15.20 -0.38 -13.86
N LEU A 160 16.54 -0.51 -13.77
CA LEU A 160 17.54 0.38 -14.39
C LEU A 160 18.24 -0.33 -15.56
#